data_AF-R5AAM8-F1
#
_entry.id   AF-R5AAM8-F1
#
_cell.length_a   1.000
_cell.length_b   1.000
_cell.length_c   1.000
_cell.angle_alpha   90.00
_cell.angle_beta   90.00
_cell.angle_gamma   90.00
#
_symmetry.space_group_name_H-M   'P 1'
#
loop_
_entity.id
_entity.type
_entity.pdbx_description
1 polymer ?
#
loop_
_entity_poly.entity_id
_entity_poly.type
_entity_poly.pdbx_seq_one_letter_code
_entity_poly.pdbx_strand_id
1 'polypeptide(L)'
;MRKIIQSLPQVLTNLCISFTVALLVYTAFDFSKETVLRSRIYELLLVCVAATVLQYVFFSGNVVKRLSYLWRMVLFAVLFLPVIAACAALFQWFPMGQTGSWIVFVSCFLAGYLVIALVFEAGFRLRRRVYDDALGRYKQEQKK
;
A
#
# COMPACT_ATOMS: atom_id res chain seq x y z
N MET A 1 8.33 -7.93 -21.97
CA MET A 1 9.56 -8.11 -21.17
C MET A 1 10.36 -6.81 -20.95
N ARG A 2 10.70 -6.02 -21.99
CA ARG A 2 11.46 -4.74 -21.83
C ARG A 2 10.87 -3.75 -20.80
N LYS A 3 9.55 -3.59 -20.75
CA LYS A 3 8.88 -2.71 -19.77
C LYS A 3 9.05 -3.19 -18.31
N ILE A 4 9.02 -4.50 -18.07
CA ILE A 4 9.17 -5.07 -16.71
C ILE A 4 10.61 -4.85 -16.22
N ILE A 5 11.59 -5.08 -17.10
CA ILE A 5 13.02 -4.86 -16.80
C ILE A 5 13.32 -3.37 -16.53
N GLN A 6 12.69 -2.45 -17.28
CA GLN A 6 12.82 -1.01 -17.02
C GLN A 6 12.13 -0.55 -15.72
N SER A 7 11.09 -1.27 -15.28
CA SER A 7 10.37 -0.95 -14.03
C SER A 7 11.07 -1.51 -12.79
N LEU A 8 11.96 -2.49 -12.97
CA LEU A 8 12.67 -3.19 -11.91
C LEU A 8 13.36 -2.25 -10.90
N PRO A 9 14.16 -1.24 -11.33
CA PRO A 9 14.79 -0.31 -10.39
C PRO A 9 13.75 0.45 -9.56
N GLN A 10 12.63 0.86 -10.16
CA GLN A 10 11.57 1.58 -9.46
C GLN A 10 10.85 0.70 -8.43
N VAL A 11 10.64 -0.58 -8.74
CA VAL A 11 10.07 -1.56 -7.80
C VAL A 11 11.03 -1.82 -6.63
N LEU A 12 12.32 -1.97 -6.91
CA LEU A 12 13.36 -2.13 -5.88
C LEU A 12 13.46 -0.91 -4.97
N THR A 13 13.42 0.31 -5.52
CA THR A 13 13.41 1.54 -4.72
C THR A 13 12.17 1.61 -3.83
N ASN A 14 10.98 1.33 -4.38
CA ASN A 14 9.76 1.30 -3.58
C ASN A 14 9.82 0.24 -2.47
N LEU A 15 10.40 -0.92 -2.77
CA LEU A 15 10.64 -1.97 -1.78
C LEU A 15 11.56 -1.47 -0.67
N CYS A 16 12.71 -0.89 -1.01
CA CYS A 16 13.65 -0.35 -0.03
C CYS A 16 13.01 0.74 0.84
N ILE A 17 12.25 1.67 0.25
CA ILE A 17 11.55 2.72 1.00
C ILE A 17 10.52 2.11 1.94
N SER A 18 9.67 1.22 1.44
CA SER A 18 8.63 0.57 2.25
C SER A 18 9.22 -0.23 3.41
N PHE A 19 10.30 -0.98 3.16
CA PHE A 19 11.02 -1.74 4.16
C PHE A 19 11.67 -0.85 5.22
N THR A 20 12.32 0.24 4.79
CA THR A 20 12.95 1.19 5.72
C THR A 20 11.92 1.86 6.63
N VAL A 21 10.79 2.31 6.07
CA VAL A 21 9.70 2.91 6.83
C VAL A 21 9.09 1.89 7.81
N ALA A 22 8.83 0.66 7.34
CA ALA A 22 8.27 -0.39 8.19
C ALA A 22 9.21 -0.75 9.35
N LEU A 23 10.52 -0.84 9.08
CA LEU A 23 11.53 -1.12 10.11
C LEU A 23 11.60 0.02 11.13
N LEU A 24 11.62 1.29 10.69
CA LEU A 24 11.61 2.45 11.59
C LEU A 24 10.39 2.47 12.51
N VAL A 25 9.20 2.24 11.94
CA VAL A 25 7.97 2.14 12.72
C VAL A 25 8.07 1.00 13.73
N TYR A 26 8.50 -0.18 13.31
CA TYR A 26 8.68 -1.32 14.20
C TYR A 26 9.63 -1.00 15.36
N THR A 27 10.80 -0.41 15.07
CA THR A 27 11.78 -0.03 16.09
C THR A 27 11.29 1.08 17.02
N ALA A 28 10.43 1.99 16.54
CA ALA A 28 9.85 3.04 17.36
C ALA A 28 8.80 2.49 18.35
N PHE A 29 8.03 1.48 17.94
CA PHE A 29 7.07 0.81 18.81
C PHE A 29 7.74 -0.17 19.79
N ASP A 30 8.85 -0.79 19.41
CA ASP A 30 9.60 -1.76 20.23
C ASP A 30 10.78 -1.10 20.99
N PHE A 31 10.72 0.22 21.23
CA PHE A 31 11.81 1.03 21.82
C PHE A 31 12.31 0.50 23.20
N SER A 32 11.50 -0.32 23.87
CA SER A 32 11.87 -0.95 25.15
C SER A 32 12.66 -2.25 25.03
N LYS A 33 12.86 -2.82 23.83
CA LYS A 33 13.63 -4.07 23.65
C LYS A 33 14.97 -3.78 23.00
N GLU A 34 16.05 -4.19 23.66
CA GLU A 34 17.43 -3.98 23.21
C GLU A 34 17.82 -4.79 21.96
N THR A 35 17.04 -5.82 21.60
CA THR A 35 17.35 -6.70 20.47
C THR A 35 16.13 -7.02 19.62
N VAL A 36 16.23 -6.72 18.32
CA VAL A 36 15.26 -7.17 17.31
C VAL A 36 15.62 -8.59 16.90
N LEU A 37 14.70 -9.53 17.08
CA LEU A 37 14.84 -10.91 16.62
C LEU A 37 15.09 -10.94 15.10
N ARG A 38 16.18 -11.59 14.68
CA ARG A 38 16.58 -11.69 13.27
C ARG A 38 15.46 -12.26 12.39
N SER A 39 14.68 -13.21 12.92
CA SER A 39 13.51 -13.78 12.24
C SER A 39 12.47 -12.71 11.87
N ARG A 40 12.20 -11.74 12.75
CA ARG A 40 11.20 -10.68 12.51
C ARG A 40 11.59 -9.78 11.34
N ILE A 41 12.88 -9.53 11.16
CA ILE A 41 13.38 -8.70 10.05
C ILE A 41 13.09 -9.39 8.70
N TYR A 42 13.30 -10.70 8.61
CA TYR A 42 12.99 -11.46 7.39
C TYR A 42 11.48 -11.55 7.13
N GLU A 43 10.67 -11.66 8.17
CA GLU A 43 9.20 -11.62 8.06
C GLU A 43 8.73 -10.28 7.51
N LEU A 44 9.23 -9.17 8.07
CA LEU A 44 8.97 -7.80 7.60
C LEU A 44 9.40 -7.61 6.15
N LEU A 45 10.57 -8.14 5.77
CA LEU A 45 11.06 -8.10 4.40
C LEU A 45 10.11 -8.83 3.45
N LEU A 46 9.66 -10.03 3.81
CA LEU A 46 8.76 -10.84 2.98
C LEU A 46 7.41 -10.13 2.78
N VAL A 47 6.86 -9.53 3.85
CA VAL A 47 5.63 -8.73 3.75
C VAL A 47 5.83 -7.51 2.84
N CYS A 48 6.96 -6.82 2.93
CA CYS A 48 7.28 -5.68 2.04
C CYS A 48 7.43 -6.12 0.57
N VAL A 49 8.05 -7.27 0.32
CA VAL A 49 8.12 -7.86 -1.02
C VAL A 49 6.73 -8.17 -1.55
N ALA A 50 5.88 -8.81 -0.75
CA ALA A 50 4.50 -9.11 -1.16
C ALA A 50 3.69 -7.83 -1.44
N ALA A 51 3.83 -6.83 -0.57
CA ALA A 51 3.17 -5.53 -0.72
C ALA A 51 3.60 -4.81 -2.00
N THR A 52 4.90 -4.76 -2.28
CA THR A 52 5.44 -4.07 -3.46
C THR A 52 5.13 -4.80 -4.76
N VAL A 53 5.10 -6.14 -4.77
CA VAL A 53 4.63 -6.92 -5.92
C VAL A 53 3.16 -6.60 -6.21
N LEU A 54 2.29 -6.60 -5.19
CA LEU A 54 0.89 -6.20 -5.36
C LEU A 54 0.76 -4.75 -5.83
N GLN A 55 1.52 -3.82 -5.24
CA GLN A 55 1.54 -2.42 -5.67
C GLN A 55 1.95 -2.31 -7.14
N TYR A 56 2.97 -3.05 -7.58
CA TYR A 56 3.38 -3.06 -8.99
C TYR A 56 2.25 -3.59 -9.88
N VAL A 57 1.63 -4.72 -9.55
CA VAL A 57 0.54 -5.31 -10.34
C VAL A 57 -0.64 -4.34 -10.50
N PHE A 58 -1.05 -3.67 -9.41
CA PHE A 58 -2.21 -2.77 -9.41
C PHE A 58 -1.91 -1.36 -9.94
N PHE A 59 -0.71 -0.82 -9.69
CA PHE A 59 -0.37 0.58 -10.02
C PHE A 59 0.52 0.75 -11.24
N SER A 60 1.19 -0.30 -11.76
CA SER A 60 2.05 -0.20 -12.97
C SER A 60 1.26 0.14 -14.25
N GLY A 61 -0.09 0.15 -14.19
CA GLY A 61 -0.93 0.62 -15.30
C GLY A 61 -0.89 -0.27 -16.55
N ASN A 62 -0.11 -1.35 -16.53
CA ASN A 62 0.08 -2.25 -17.66
C ASN A 62 -1.00 -3.34 -17.76
N VAL A 63 -1.78 -3.59 -16.69
CA VAL A 63 -2.80 -4.66 -16.63
C VAL A 63 -4.23 -4.12 -16.56
N VAL A 64 -4.47 -2.92 -16.01
CA VAL A 64 -5.82 -2.41 -15.73
C VAL A 64 -6.06 -1.06 -16.40
N LYS A 65 -6.16 -1.01 -17.73
CA LYS A 65 -6.29 0.23 -18.51
C LYS A 65 -7.60 1.03 -18.28
N ARG A 66 -8.61 0.49 -17.57
CA ARG A 66 -9.97 1.08 -17.50
C ARG A 66 -10.70 1.07 -16.15
N LEU A 67 -10.09 0.66 -15.03
CA LEU A 67 -10.76 0.76 -13.72
C LEU A 67 -10.45 2.10 -13.05
N SER A 68 -11.48 2.71 -12.45
CA SER A 68 -11.35 3.91 -11.63
C SER A 68 -10.29 3.68 -10.54
N TYR A 69 -9.53 4.73 -10.22
CA TYR A 69 -8.44 4.66 -9.25
C TYR A 69 -8.92 4.15 -7.87
N LEU A 70 -10.19 4.42 -7.52
CA LEU A 70 -10.84 3.89 -6.31
C LEU A 70 -11.03 2.38 -6.35
N TRP A 71 -11.34 1.80 -7.51
CA TRP A 71 -11.50 0.34 -7.61
C TRP A 71 -10.15 -0.38 -7.49
N ARG A 72 -9.06 0.20 -7.99
CA ARG A 72 -7.71 -0.37 -7.81
C ARG A 72 -7.29 -0.39 -6.34
N MET A 73 -7.65 0.66 -5.62
CA MET A 73 -7.47 0.75 -4.17
C MET A 73 -8.23 -0.39 -3.47
N VAL A 74 -9.54 -0.50 -3.66
CA VAL A 74 -10.33 -1.55 -2.99
C VAL A 74 -9.84 -2.96 -3.36
N LEU A 75 -9.51 -3.24 -4.63
CA LEU A 75 -8.94 -4.54 -5.01
C LEU A 75 -7.61 -4.83 -4.30
N PHE A 76 -6.74 -3.82 -4.17
CA PHE A 76 -5.50 -3.96 -3.42
C PHE A 76 -5.77 -4.32 -1.96
N ALA A 77 -6.72 -3.65 -1.29
CA ALA A 77 -7.08 -3.99 0.09
C ALA A 77 -7.59 -5.43 0.23
N VAL A 78 -8.50 -5.83 -0.66
CA VAL A 78 -9.13 -7.17 -0.65
C VAL A 78 -8.10 -8.28 -0.92
N LEU A 79 -7.07 -8.02 -1.72
CA LEU A 79 -6.01 -9.01 -2.00
C LEU A 79 -4.87 -8.97 -0.99
N PHE A 80 -4.53 -7.79 -0.46
CA PHE A 80 -3.43 -7.65 0.47
C PHE A 80 -3.80 -8.13 1.87
N LEU A 81 -5.06 -7.96 2.28
CA LEU A 81 -5.58 -8.47 3.56
C LEU A 81 -5.36 -9.99 3.74
N PRO A 82 -5.79 -10.88 2.82
CA PRO A 82 -5.57 -12.32 2.96
C PRO A 82 -4.09 -12.68 2.84
N VAL A 83 -3.29 -11.94 2.06
CA VAL A 83 -1.85 -12.17 1.96
C VAL A 83 -1.14 -11.90 3.29
N ILE A 84 -1.45 -10.78 3.96
CA ILE A 84 -0.88 -10.52 5.29
C ILE A 84 -1.47 -11.47 6.32
N ALA A 85 -2.77 -11.78 6.28
CA ALA A 85 -3.38 -12.73 7.20
C ALA A 85 -2.72 -14.12 7.09
N ALA A 86 -2.41 -14.57 5.88
CA ALA A 86 -1.67 -15.82 5.64
C ALA A 86 -0.24 -15.74 6.18
N CYS A 87 0.46 -14.61 5.99
CA CYS A 87 1.78 -14.40 6.60
C CYS A 87 1.70 -14.44 8.14
N ALA A 88 0.73 -13.73 8.73
CA ALA A 88 0.52 -13.72 10.18
C ALA A 88 0.21 -15.11 10.74
N ALA A 89 -0.53 -15.93 9.99
CA ALA A 89 -0.81 -17.33 10.32
C ALA A 89 0.44 -18.21 10.22
N LEU A 90 1.20 -18.10 9.14
CA LEU A 90 2.43 -18.89 8.91
C LEU A 90 3.53 -18.57 9.93
N PHE A 91 3.68 -17.29 10.28
CA PHE A 91 4.68 -16.83 11.24
C PHE A 91 4.19 -16.84 12.70
N GLN A 92 2.98 -17.37 12.94
CA GLN A 92 2.38 -17.48 14.28
C GLN A 92 2.42 -16.14 15.05
N TRP A 93 2.15 -15.03 14.36
CA TRP A 93 2.12 -13.69 14.98
C TRP A 93 1.04 -13.59 16.05
N PHE A 94 -0.08 -14.32 15.86
CA PHE A 94 -1.19 -14.38 16.79
C PHE A 94 -1.56 -15.83 17.10
N PRO A 95 -1.92 -16.15 18.36
CA PRO A 95 -2.44 -17.47 18.69
C PRO A 95 -3.76 -17.73 17.95
N MET A 96 -3.82 -18.80 17.15
CA MET A 96 -4.99 -19.19 16.34
C MET A 96 -6.27 -19.39 17.18
N GLY A 97 -6.12 -19.71 18.47
CA GLY A 97 -7.25 -19.90 19.40
C GLY A 97 -7.88 -18.60 19.93
N GLN A 98 -7.30 -17.43 19.67
CA GLN A 98 -7.81 -16.15 20.17
C GLN A 98 -8.35 -15.30 19.02
N THR A 99 -9.61 -15.53 18.65
CA THR A 99 -10.29 -14.83 17.56
C THR A 99 -10.30 -13.31 17.75
N GLY A 100 -10.26 -12.82 18.99
CA GLY A 100 -10.18 -11.38 19.31
C GLY A 100 -8.97 -10.68 18.69
N SER A 101 -7.79 -11.30 18.71
CA SER A 101 -6.55 -10.71 18.17
C SER A 101 -6.61 -10.55 16.66
N TRP A 102 -7.26 -11.50 15.97
CA TRP A 102 -7.50 -11.44 14.53
C TRP A 102 -8.49 -10.33 14.14
N ILE A 103 -9.54 -10.12 14.94
CA ILE A 103 -10.50 -9.02 14.72
C ILE A 103 -9.80 -7.67 14.87
N VAL A 104 -8.99 -7.48 15.91
CA VAL A 104 -8.21 -6.26 16.11
C VAL A 104 -7.23 -6.04 14.96
N PHE A 105 -6.55 -7.10 14.51
CA PHE A 105 -5.65 -7.04 13.36
C PHE A 105 -6.38 -6.56 12.08
N VAL A 106 -7.52 -7.17 11.74
CA VAL A 106 -8.32 -6.78 10.56
C VAL A 106 -8.84 -5.34 10.70
N SER A 107 -9.29 -4.96 11.90
CA SER A 107 -9.77 -3.61 12.18
C SER A 107 -8.66 -2.57 12.01
N CYS A 108 -7.48 -2.80 12.57
CA CYS A 108 -6.32 -1.92 12.43
C CYS A 108 -5.88 -1.81 10.96
N PHE A 109 -5.87 -2.93 10.23
CA PHE A 109 -5.56 -2.92 8.81
C PHE A 109 -6.56 -2.07 8.02
N LEU A 110 -7.86 -2.29 8.23
CA LEU A 110 -8.92 -1.54 7.55
C LEU A 110 -8.88 -0.05 7.89
N ALA A 111 -8.63 0.30 9.15
CA ALA A 111 -8.51 1.68 9.59
C ALA A 111 -7.32 2.39 8.93
N GLY A 112 -6.12 1.79 8.97
CA GLY A 112 -4.93 2.33 8.31
C GLY A 112 -5.12 2.43 6.80
N TYR A 113 -5.73 1.42 6.20
CA TYR A 113 -6.07 1.42 4.79
C TYR A 113 -7.06 2.54 4.42
N LEU A 114 -8.10 2.75 5.22
CA LEU A 114 -9.08 3.84 5.04
C LEU A 114 -8.42 5.20 5.10
N VAL A 115 -7.52 5.44 6.06
CA VAL A 115 -6.78 6.70 6.16
C VAL A 115 -5.98 6.95 4.88
N ILE A 116 -5.24 5.96 4.40
CA ILE A 116 -4.48 6.06 3.16
C ILE A 116 -5.44 6.32 1.97
N ALA A 117 -6.53 5.56 1.87
CA ALA A 117 -7.52 5.71 0.81
C ALA A 117 -8.14 7.13 0.81
N LEU A 118 -8.47 7.69 1.98
CA LEU A 118 -9.00 9.04 2.12
C LEU A 118 -8.00 10.12 1.73
N VAL A 119 -6.73 9.97 2.12
CA VAL A 119 -5.65 10.88 1.71
C VAL A 119 -5.52 10.89 0.19
N PHE A 120 -5.54 9.72 -0.44
CA PHE A 120 -5.51 9.61 -1.90
C PHE A 120 -6.77 10.21 -2.54
N GLU A 121 -7.96 9.94 -2.02
CA GLU A 121 -9.21 10.47 -2.56
C GLU A 121 -9.27 12.00 -2.45
N ALA A 122 -8.85 12.56 -1.31
CA ALA A 122 -8.72 14.00 -1.11
C ALA A 122 -7.72 14.63 -2.10
N GLY A 123 -6.55 13.99 -2.29
CA GLY A 123 -5.56 14.42 -3.29
C GLY A 123 -6.10 14.40 -4.72
N PHE A 124 -6.92 13.41 -5.06
CA PHE A 124 -7.58 13.33 -6.37
C PHE A 124 -8.67 14.39 -6.56
N ARG A 125 -9.47 14.68 -5.53
CA ARG A 125 -10.47 15.75 -5.57
C ARG A 125 -9.82 17.12 -5.78
N LEU A 126 -8.69 17.38 -5.12
CA LEU A 126 -7.91 18.60 -5.30
C LEU A 126 -7.38 18.72 -6.73
N ARG A 127 -6.78 17.65 -7.28
CA ARG A 127 -6.32 17.65 -8.69
C ARG A 127 -7.48 17.82 -9.68
N ARG A 128 -8.64 17.19 -9.47
CA ARG A 128 -9.80 17.39 -10.36
C ARG A 128 -10.25 18.85 -10.39
N ARG A 129 -10.32 19.53 -9.23
CA ARG A 129 -10.67 20.96 -9.19
C ARG A 129 -9.69 21.80 -9.99
N VAL A 130 -8.39 21.55 -9.87
CA VAL A 130 -7.37 22.28 -10.65
C VAL A 130 -7.47 22.00 -12.16
N TYR A 131 -7.78 20.77 -12.56
CA TYR A 131 -7.96 20.42 -13.97
C TYR A 131 -9.25 20.98 -14.58
N ASP A 132 -10.37 20.94 -13.86
CA ASP A 132 -11.63 21.56 -14.30
C ASP A 132 -11.49 23.08 -14.41
N ASP A 133 -10.76 23.70 -13.47
CA ASP A 133 -10.48 25.13 -13.50
C ASP A 133 -9.59 25.51 -14.71
N ALA A 134 -8.56 24.69 -15.01
CA ALA A 134 -7.74 24.88 -16.20
C ALA A 134 -8.53 24.72 -17.52
N LEU A 135 -9.40 23.71 -17.62
CA LEU A 135 -10.27 23.50 -18.79
C LEU A 135 -11.32 24.60 -18.96
N GLY A 136 -11.82 25.15 -17.85
CA GLY A 136 -12.72 26.31 -17.84
C GLY A 136 -12.04 27.54 -18.45
N ARG A 137 -10.77 27.79 -18.10
CA ARG A 137 -9.98 28.89 -18.65
C ARG A 137 -9.71 28.74 -20.15
N TYR A 138 -9.36 27.54 -20.62
CA TYR A 138 -9.20 27.29 -22.07
C TYR A 138 -10.50 27.50 -22.87
N LYS A 139 -11.66 27.09 -22.33
CA LYS A 139 -12.95 27.34 -22.98
C LYS A 139 -13.35 28.81 -23.00
N GLN A 140 -12.91 29.60 -22.02
CA GLN A 140 -13.14 31.04 -21.99
C GLN A 140 -12.19 31.80 -22.93
N GLU A 141 -10.94 31.37 -23.06
CA GLU A 141 -9.98 31.94 -24.02
C GLU A 141 -10.35 31.61 -25.48
N GLN A 142 -10.92 30.45 -25.77
CA GLN A 142 -11.40 30.13 -27.13
C GLN A 142 -12.74 30.77 -27.50
N LYS A 143 -13.50 31.29 -26.52
CA LYS A 143 -14.76 32.00 -26.76
C LYS A 143 -14.59 33.52 -26.89
N LYS A 144 -13.36 34.03 -26.76
CA LYS A 144 -13.02 35.45 -26.85
C LYS A 144 -12.29 35.73 -28.17
#